data_AF-A0A0X3VS24-F1
#
_entry.id   AF-A0A0X3VS24-F1
#
_cell.length_a   1.000
_cell.length_b   1.000
_cell.length_c   1.000
_cell.angle_alpha   90.00
_cell.angle_beta   90.00
_cell.angle_gamma   90.00
#
_symmetry.space_group_name_H-M   'P 1'
#
loop_
_entity.id
_entity.type
_entity.pdbx_description
1 polymer ?
#
loop_
_entity_poly.entity_id
_entity_poly.type
_entity_poly.pdbx_seq_one_letter_code
_entity_poly.pdbx_strand_id
1 'polypeptide(L)' 'MVAAMVRLSLLQEDGARVLPTLYDDNYLRLLPGETHTVTLSWPASALPSGRPKLRAEGYNTPPVTVRG' A
#
# COMPACT_ATOMS: atom_id res chain seq x y z
N MET A 1 12.52 -11.69 -11.50
CA MET A 1 11.61 -12.63 -10.80
C MET A 1 10.23 -11.99 -10.68
N VAL A 2 9.15 -12.78 -10.62
CA VAL A 2 7.80 -12.25 -10.33
C VAL A 2 7.74 -11.74 -8.90
N ALA A 3 7.04 -10.65 -8.64
CA ALA A 3 6.62 -10.25 -7.30
C ALA A 3 5.18 -10.75 -7.09
N ALA A 4 5.00 -11.68 -6.16
CA ALA A 4 3.74 -12.38 -5.97
C ALA A 4 2.99 -11.88 -4.72
N MET A 5 1.67 -11.73 -4.83
CA MET A 5 0.77 -11.35 -3.74
C MET A 5 1.23 -10.07 -3.03
N VAL A 6 1.60 -9.05 -3.81
CA VAL A 6 2.02 -7.76 -3.28
C VAL A 6 0.81 -7.05 -2.67
N ARG A 7 0.82 -6.97 -1.34
CA ARG A 7 -0.19 -6.27 -0.57
C ARG A 7 0.26 -4.83 -0.32
N LEU A 8 -0.64 -3.90 -0.57
CA LEU A 8 -0.54 -2.49 -0.21
C LEU A 8 -1.28 -2.23 1.10
N SER A 9 -0.63 -1.51 2.01
CA SER A 9 -1.20 -1.08 3.30
C SER A 9 -0.91 0.39 3.55
N LEU A 10 -1.96 1.19 3.65
CA LEU A 10 -1.89 2.56 4.14
C LEU A 10 -1.83 2.56 5.67
N LEU A 11 -0.79 3.20 6.21
CA LEU A 11 -0.44 3.20 7.61
C LEU A 11 -0.39 4.62 8.17
N GLN A 12 -0.68 4.72 9.46
CA GLN A 12 -0.40 5.89 10.29
C GLN A 12 1.09 5.92 10.70
N GLU A 13 1.49 6.99 11.38
CA GLU A 13 2.89 7.18 11.82
C GLU A 13 3.34 6.09 12.80
N ASP A 14 2.44 5.68 13.70
CA ASP A 14 2.63 4.60 14.67
C ASP A 14 2.62 3.18 14.05
N GLY A 15 2.31 3.07 12.76
CA GLY A 15 2.23 1.81 12.03
C GLY A 15 0.86 1.13 12.06
N ALA A 16 -0.15 1.71 12.73
CA ALA A 16 -1.52 1.24 12.63
C ALA A 16 -2.07 1.43 11.21
N ARG A 17 -3.05 0.61 10.80
CA ARG A 17 -3.72 0.78 9.50
C ARG A 17 -4.64 1.99 9.55
N VAL A 18 -4.66 2.75 8.46
CA VAL A 18 -5.71 3.76 8.20
C VAL A 18 -6.97 3.01 7.77
N LEU A 19 -8.08 3.20 8.49
CA LEU A 19 -9.34 2.52 8.20
C LEU A 19 -10.54 3.48 8.29
N PRO A 20 -11.53 3.35 7.40
CA PRO A 20 -11.50 2.51 6.20
C PRO A 20 -10.53 3.09 5.15
N THR A 21 -9.84 2.20 4.41
CA THR A 21 -9.14 2.57 3.19
C THR A 21 -9.66 1.67 2.07
N LEU A 22 -10.11 2.28 0.98
CA LEU A 22 -10.52 1.59 -0.24
C LEU A 22 -9.33 1.56 -1.19
N TYR A 23 -9.11 0.41 -1.80
CA TYR A 23 -8.09 0.16 -2.82
C TYR A 23 -8.86 -0.32 -4.05
N ASP A 24 -8.60 0.26 -5.22
CA ASP A 24 -9.18 -0.24 -6.47
C ASP A 24 -8.59 -1.60 -6.88
N ASP A 25 -7.36 -1.89 -6.47
CA ASP A 25 -6.72 -3.20 -6.55
C ASP A 25 -5.78 -3.46 -5.36
N ASN A 26 -5.57 -4.73 -5.01
CA ASN A 26 -4.63 -5.14 -3.97
C ASN A 26 -4.29 -6.64 -4.12
N TYR A 27 -3.20 -7.09 -3.50
CA TYR A 27 -2.67 -8.46 -3.68
C TYR A 27 -2.23 -8.75 -5.13
N LEU A 28 -1.42 -7.83 -5.66
CA LEU A 28 -0.99 -7.82 -7.05
C LEU A 28 -0.01 -8.95 -7.35
N ARG A 29 0.02 -9.37 -8.62
CA ARG A 29 1.10 -10.18 -9.19
C ARG A 29 1.76 -9.35 -10.29
N LEU A 30 3.03 -9.02 -10.11
CA LEU A 30 3.79 -8.20 -11.07
C LEU A 30 4.87 -9.03 -11.74
N LEU A 31 4.85 -9.07 -13.06
CA LEU A 31 5.91 -9.67 -13.89
C LEU A 31 7.16 -8.76 -13.91
N PRO A 32 8.34 -9.31 -14.28
CA PRO A 32 9.55 -8.48 -14.42
C PRO A 32 9.33 -7.32 -15.40
N GLY A 33 9.54 -6.08 -14.92
CA GLY A 33 9.36 -4.85 -15.70
C GLY A 33 7.92 -4.33 -15.77
N GLU A 34 6.95 -5.07 -15.25
CA GLU A 34 5.55 -4.62 -15.20
C GLU A 34 5.38 -3.52 -14.15
N THR A 35 4.53 -2.55 -14.46
CA THR A 35 4.10 -1.50 -13.55
C THR A 35 2.59 -1.49 -13.46
N HIS A 36 2.07 -1.29 -12.26
CA HIS A 36 0.64 -1.20 -12.00
C HIS A 36 0.37 0.03 -11.11
N THR A 37 -0.67 0.79 -11.42
CA THR A 37 -1.09 1.96 -10.65
C THR A 37 -2.34 1.62 -9.86
N VAL A 38 -2.29 1.82 -8.54
CA VAL A 38 -3.41 1.57 -7.62
C VAL A 38 -3.86 2.90 -7.03
N THR A 39 -5.16 3.16 -7.07
CA THR A 39 -5.79 4.32 -6.43
C THR A 39 -6.32 3.94 -5.06
N LEU A 40 -5.89 4.69 -4.05
CA LEU A 40 -6.38 4.55 -2.68
C LEU A 40 -7.24 5.75 -2.32
N SER A 41 -8.33 5.51 -1.60
CA SER A 41 -9.17 6.57 -1.02
C SER A 41 -9.56 6.26 0.41
N TRP A 42 -9.64 7.31 1.22
CA TRP A 42 -10.01 7.23 2.64
C TRP A 42 -10.66 8.54 3.08
N PRO A 43 -11.52 8.52 4.11
CA PRO A 43 -12.03 9.75 4.72
C PRO A 43 -10.88 10.56 5.32
N ALA A 44 -10.91 11.89 5.20
CA ALA A 44 -9.87 12.75 5.79
C ALA A 44 -9.71 12.54 7.31
N SER A 45 -10.80 12.22 8.00
CA SER A 45 -10.79 11.89 9.44
C SER A 45 -10.07 10.58 9.79
N ALA A 46 -9.88 9.68 8.83
CA ALA A 46 -9.15 8.42 9.06
C ALA A 46 -7.63 8.62 9.11
N LEU A 47 -7.12 9.73 8.59
CA LEU A 47 -5.71 10.12 8.68
C LEU A 47 -5.57 11.62 8.97
N PRO A 48 -5.84 12.08 10.20
CA PRO A 48 -5.84 13.50 10.55
C PRO A 48 -4.48 14.18 10.37
N SER A 49 -3.38 13.41 10.44
CA SER A 49 -2.02 13.95 10.22
C SER A 49 -1.78 14.42 8.79
N GLY A 50 -2.58 13.95 7.82
CA GLY A 50 -2.36 14.20 6.39
C GLY A 50 -1.05 13.63 5.84
N ARG A 51 -0.36 12.76 6.58
CA ARG A 51 0.96 12.19 6.24
C ARG A 51 0.83 10.71 5.90
N PRO A 52 0.51 10.35 4.64
CA PRO A 52 0.31 8.95 4.26
C PRO A 52 1.63 8.20 4.26
N LYS A 53 1.63 7.02 4.88
CA LYS A 53 2.72 6.05 4.81
C LYS A 53 2.21 4.80 4.12
N LEU A 54 2.75 4.47 2.95
CA LEU A 54 2.34 3.28 2.20
C LEU A 54 3.40 2.21 2.34
N ARG A 55 3.00 1.01 2.76
CA ARG A 55 3.84 -0.19 2.76
C ARG A 55 3.39 -1.15 1.66
N ALA A 56 4.33 -1.56 0.82
CA ALA A 56 4.17 -2.64 -0.14
C ALA A 56 4.95 -3.87 0.35
N GLU A 57 4.29 -5.02 0.39
CA GLU A 57 4.87 -6.27 0.88
C GLU A 57 4.34 -7.43 0.05
N GLY A 58 5.23 -8.09 -0.68
CA GLY A 58 4.93 -9.32 -1.41
C GLY A 58 5.37 -10.57 -0.66
N TYR A 59 4.81 -11.71 -1.05
CA TYR A 59 5.15 -13.01 -0.47
C TYR A 59 6.64 -13.36 -0.61
N ASN A 60 7.25 -12.98 -1.74
CA ASN A 60 8.63 -13.29 -2.09
C ASN A 60 9.51 -12.05 -2.27
N THR A 61 9.11 -10.91 -1.70
CA THR A 61 9.84 -9.64 -1.82
C THR A 61 9.92 -8.95 -0.45
N PRO A 62 11.05 -8.34 -0.08
CA PRO A 62 11.14 -7.57 1.16
C PRO A 62 10.15 -6.38 1.13
N PRO A 63 9.63 -5.96 2.29
CA PRO A 63 8.71 -4.84 2.36
C PRO A 63 9.42 -3.53 2.03
N VAL A 64 8.74 -2.68 1.26
CA VAL A 64 9.17 -1.31 0.97
C VAL A 64 8.14 -0.35 1.54
N THR A 65 8.62 0.72 2.18
CA THR A 65 7.75 1.76 2.72
C THR A 65 8.11 3.11 2.11
N VAL A 66 7.09 3.82 1.63
CA VAL A 66 7.19 5.18 1.12
C VAL A 66 6.32 6.11 1.97
N ARG A 67 6.74 7.37 2.06
CA ARG A 67 5.99 8.44 2.72
C ARG A 67 5.65 9.48 1.66
N GLY A 68 4.39 9.93 1.66
CA GLY A 68 3.95 11.07 0.85
C GLY A 68 4.29 12.41 1.49
#